data_AF-A0AAJ5UZ64-F1
#
_entry.id   AF-A0AAJ5UZ64-F1
#
_cell.length_a   1.000
_cell.length_b   1.000
_cell.length_c   1.000
_cell.angle_alpha   90.00
_cell.angle_beta   90.00
_cell.angle_gamma   90.00
#
_symmetry.space_group_name_H-M   'P 1'
#
loop_
_entity.id
_entity.type
_entity.pdbx_description
1 polymer ?
#
loop_
_entity_poly.entity_id
_entity_poly.type
_entity_poly.pdbx_seq_one_letter_code
_entity_poly.pdbx_strand_id
1 'polypeptide(L)'
;MSGWQPIASAPRDGTEVLLASIGQKFDGVPIPDRVTLGHYTVGDELLKHVGDCGGACRCPEYEDIEPFWMSWDGGFTEENPPTHWMPLPAPPTE
;
A
#
# COMPACT_ATOMS: atom_id res chain seq x y z
N MET A 1 12.91 -12.34 -16.15
CA MET A 1 12.23 -12.25 -14.83
C MET A 1 10.74 -12.32 -15.11
N SER A 2 10.14 -13.50 -15.23
CA SER A 2 8.78 -13.61 -15.78
C SER A 2 7.75 -13.84 -14.67
N GLY A 3 7.17 -12.74 -14.18
CA GLY A 3 6.07 -12.71 -13.23
C GLY A 3 5.79 -11.28 -12.75
N TRP A 4 6.85 -10.55 -12.40
CA TRP A 4 6.79 -9.16 -11.95
C TRP A 4 6.37 -8.21 -13.06
N GLN A 5 5.41 -7.34 -12.74
CA GLN A 5 4.85 -6.34 -13.61
C GLN A 5 5.08 -4.93 -13.03
N PRO A 6 5.15 -3.87 -13.86
CA PRO A 6 5.24 -2.50 -13.35
C PRO A 6 4.07 -2.16 -12.44
N ILE A 7 4.31 -1.47 -11.34
CA ILE A 7 3.25 -1.10 -10.38
C ILE A 7 2.09 -0.32 -11.03
N ALA A 8 2.36 0.41 -12.11
CA ALA A 8 1.36 1.16 -12.84
C ALA A 8 0.25 0.28 -13.45
N SER A 9 0.50 -1.02 -13.67
CA SER A 9 -0.49 -1.98 -14.18
C SER A 9 -1.21 -2.78 -13.08
N ALA A 10 -0.91 -2.51 -11.81
CA ALA A 10 -1.49 -3.23 -10.68
C ALA A 10 -2.98 -2.91 -10.50
N PRO A 11 -3.78 -3.87 -9.99
CA PRO A 11 -5.17 -3.62 -9.64
C PRO A 11 -5.28 -2.55 -8.54
N ARG A 12 -6.20 -1.60 -8.72
CA ARG A 12 -6.45 -0.48 -7.79
C ARG A 12 -7.81 -0.58 -7.09
N ASP A 13 -8.32 -1.81 -6.98
CA ASP A 13 -9.65 -2.14 -6.45
C ASP A 13 -9.60 -2.78 -5.06
N GLY A 14 -8.46 -2.69 -4.37
CA GLY A 14 -8.24 -3.34 -3.08
C GLY A 14 -7.77 -4.79 -3.17
N THR A 15 -7.56 -5.35 -4.37
CA THR A 15 -7.01 -6.70 -4.53
C THR A 15 -5.63 -6.81 -3.86
N GLU A 16 -5.45 -7.83 -3.02
CA GLU A 16 -4.14 -8.16 -2.42
C GLU A 16 -3.17 -8.73 -3.45
N VAL A 17 -1.95 -8.18 -3.43
CA VAL A 17 -0.88 -8.51 -4.36
C VAL A 17 0.46 -8.56 -3.63
N LEU A 18 1.42 -9.26 -4.21
CA LEU A 18 2.82 -9.08 -3.83
C LEU A 18 3.31 -7.77 -4.42
N LEU A 19 3.92 -6.93 -3.58
CA LEU A 19 4.52 -5.65 -3.93
C LEU A 19 6.03 -5.75 -3.78
N ALA A 20 6.76 -5.08 -4.68
CA ALA A 20 8.21 -4.99 -4.58
C ALA A 20 8.68 -3.53 -4.71
N SER A 21 9.67 -3.16 -3.91
CA SER A 21 10.50 -1.97 -4.12
C SER A 21 11.89 -2.45 -4.53
N ILE A 22 12.37 -2.00 -5.69
CA ILE A 22 13.61 -2.48 -6.31
C ILE A 22 14.43 -1.28 -6.77
N GLY A 23 15.72 -1.28 -6.45
CA GLY A 23 16.70 -0.31 -6.98
C GLY A 23 16.54 1.12 -6.47
N GLN A 24 15.88 1.31 -5.34
CA GLN A 24 15.60 2.63 -4.79
C GLN A 24 16.75 3.18 -3.95
N LYS A 25 16.75 4.50 -3.76
CA LYS A 25 17.73 5.21 -2.94
C LYS A 25 17.01 6.25 -2.09
N PHE A 26 17.46 6.40 -0.85
CA PHE A 26 17.08 7.50 0.03
C PHE A 26 18.33 8.32 0.35
N ASP A 27 18.30 9.62 0.04
CA ASP A 27 19.44 10.52 0.20
C ASP A 27 20.75 10.00 -0.43
N GLY A 28 20.63 9.44 -1.65
CA GLY A 28 21.76 8.84 -2.38
C GLY A 28 22.21 7.46 -1.87
N VAL A 29 21.72 7.00 -0.73
CA VAL A 29 22.01 5.70 -0.14
C VAL A 29 21.06 4.65 -0.71
N PRO A 30 21.54 3.52 -1.25
CA PRO A 30 20.67 2.42 -1.70
C PRO A 30 19.82 1.85 -0.58
N ILE A 31 18.52 1.73 -0.84
CA ILE A 31 17.60 0.97 0.01
C ILE A 31 17.64 -0.49 -0.50
N PRO A 32 17.77 -1.49 0.39
CA PRO A 32 17.68 -2.89 -0.01
C PRO A 32 16.37 -3.20 -0.73
N ASP A 33 16.46 -3.98 -1.80
CA ASP A 33 15.27 -4.49 -2.49
C ASP A 33 14.37 -5.24 -1.50
N ARG A 34 13.07 -5.01 -1.59
CA ARG A 34 12.07 -5.58 -0.68
C ARG A 34 10.91 -6.16 -1.47
N VAL A 35 10.37 -7.27 -0.97
CA VAL A 35 9.08 -7.85 -1.39
C VAL A 35 8.17 -7.97 -0.17
N THR A 36 6.92 -7.59 -0.29
CA THR A 36 5.91 -7.63 0.78
C THR A 36 4.51 -7.87 0.23
N LEU A 37 3.53 -8.08 1.11
CA LEU A 37 2.11 -8.16 0.77
C LEU A 37 1.43 -6.80 0.97
N GLY A 38 0.49 -6.45 0.10
CA GLY A 38 -0.33 -5.25 0.28
C GLY A 38 -1.35 -5.05 -0.83
N HIS A 39 -1.98 -3.88 -0.85
CA HIS A 39 -3.05 -3.51 -1.78
C HIS A 39 -3.11 -2.00 -1.97
N TYR A 40 -3.91 -1.55 -2.94
CA TYR A 40 -4.25 -0.14 -3.11
C TYR A 40 -5.43 0.20 -2.20
N THR A 41 -5.32 1.23 -1.38
CA THR A 41 -6.37 1.56 -0.40
C THR A 41 -7.68 1.96 -1.07
N VAL A 42 -8.80 1.49 -0.50
CA VAL A 42 -10.15 1.75 -1.03
C VAL A 42 -11.16 1.91 0.11
N GLY A 43 -12.29 2.57 -0.18
CA GLY A 43 -13.42 2.68 0.75
C GLY A 43 -13.03 3.35 2.07
N ASP A 44 -13.44 2.76 3.19
CA ASP A 44 -13.23 3.31 4.53
C ASP A 44 -11.75 3.39 4.95
N GLU A 45 -10.83 2.74 4.22
CA GLU A 45 -9.39 2.90 4.44
C GLU A 45 -8.88 4.29 4.07
N LEU A 46 -9.67 5.05 3.32
CA LEU A 46 -9.42 6.43 2.97
C LEU A 46 -9.98 7.41 4.00
N LEU A 47 -10.48 6.93 5.15
CA LEU A 47 -10.99 7.76 6.23
C LEU A 47 -9.97 7.87 7.35
N LYS A 48 -9.36 9.04 7.49
CA LYS A 48 -8.48 9.34 8.62
C LYS A 48 -9.26 9.98 9.74
N HIS A 49 -9.18 9.39 10.93
CA HIS A 49 -9.78 9.97 12.14
C HIS A 49 -9.06 11.27 12.52
N VAL A 50 -9.78 12.39 12.55
CA VAL A 50 -9.24 13.74 12.85
C VAL A 50 -9.62 14.27 14.22
N GLY A 51 -10.55 13.60 14.91
CA GLY A 51 -11.00 13.99 16.24
C GLY A 51 -12.49 13.68 16.44
N ASP A 52 -13.13 14.50 17.25
CA ASP A 52 -14.57 14.41 17.51
C ASP A 52 -15.25 15.77 17.34
N CYS A 53 -16.58 15.75 17.18
CA CYS A 53 -17.38 16.95 16.91
C CYS A 53 -17.38 18.03 18.00
N GLY A 54 -16.62 17.84 19.10
CA GLY A 54 -16.51 18.78 20.21
C GLY A 54 -17.76 18.89 21.09
N GLY A 55 -18.85 18.21 20.73
CA GLY A 55 -20.09 18.15 21.50
C GLY A 55 -20.04 17.11 22.63
N ALA A 56 -21.03 17.16 23.54
CA ALA A 56 -21.17 16.18 24.62
C ALA A 56 -21.30 14.72 24.12
N CYS A 57 -21.76 14.54 22.88
CA CYS A 57 -21.88 13.24 22.22
C CYS A 57 -20.56 12.67 21.68
N ARG A 58 -19.49 13.48 21.54
CA ARG A 58 -18.14 13.03 21.11
C ARG A 58 -18.15 12.16 19.84
N CYS A 59 -19.01 12.49 18.87
CA CYS A 59 -19.09 11.73 17.62
C CYS A 59 -17.76 11.86 16.84
N PRO A 60 -17.17 10.75 16.36
CA PRO A 60 -15.90 10.79 15.63
C PRO A 60 -16.05 11.53 14.30
N GLU A 61 -15.02 12.28 13.95
CA GLU A 61 -14.89 13.00 12.69
C GLU A 61 -13.77 12.41 11.85
N TYR A 62 -14.01 12.31 10.54
CA TYR A 62 -13.09 11.73 9.59
C TYR A 62 -12.85 12.70 8.43
N GLU A 63 -11.64 12.70 7.92
CA GLU A 63 -11.28 13.34 6.66
C GLU A 63 -10.94 12.27 5.61
N ASP A 64 -11.32 12.51 4.36
CA ASP A 64 -10.87 11.71 3.24
C ASP A 64 -9.38 11.96 2.99
N ILE A 65 -8.62 10.88 2.77
CA ILE A 65 -7.21 10.93 2.36
C ILE A 65 -7.03 10.36 0.96
N GLU A 66 -5.95 10.78 0.30
CA GLU A 66 -5.61 10.29 -1.03
C GLU A 66 -5.27 8.79 -1.01
N PRO A 67 -5.70 8.01 -2.02
CA PRO A 67 -5.36 6.60 -2.10
C PRO A 67 -3.87 6.35 -2.29
N PHE A 68 -3.35 5.33 -1.61
CA PHE A 68 -1.94 4.96 -1.64
C PHE A 68 -1.76 3.44 -1.62
N TRP A 69 -0.54 2.99 -1.90
CA TRP A 69 -0.19 1.58 -1.75
C TRP A 69 0.09 1.27 -0.28
N MET A 70 -0.82 0.53 0.34
CA MET A 70 -0.63 0.01 1.68
C MET A 70 0.24 -1.25 1.61
N SER A 71 1.05 -1.44 2.64
CA SER A 71 1.78 -2.70 2.85
C SER A 71 1.60 -3.15 4.30
N TRP A 72 1.52 -4.46 4.50
CA TRP A 72 1.31 -5.03 5.83
C TRP A 72 2.52 -4.89 6.76
N ASP A 73 3.70 -4.60 6.19
CA ASP A 73 4.92 -4.26 6.96
C ASP A 73 5.07 -2.76 7.25
N GLY A 74 4.13 -1.92 6.79
CA GLY A 74 4.13 -0.47 6.98
C GLY A 74 5.24 0.27 6.22
N GLY A 75 5.84 -0.35 5.21
CA GLY A 75 7.13 0.09 4.68
C GLY A 75 7.13 0.91 3.38
N PHE A 76 5.98 1.26 2.79
CA PHE A 76 5.93 2.12 1.60
C PHE A 76 5.58 3.57 1.97
N THR A 77 6.28 4.51 1.33
CA THR A 77 6.06 5.95 1.44
C THR A 77 6.08 6.59 0.05
N GLU A 78 5.81 7.89 -0.05
CA GLU A 78 5.95 8.61 -1.33
C GLU A 78 7.40 8.62 -1.84
N GLU A 79 8.38 8.63 -0.94
CA GLU A 79 9.81 8.60 -1.25
C GLU A 79 10.34 7.19 -1.57
N ASN A 80 9.65 6.16 -1.12
CA ASN A 80 9.97 4.76 -1.39
C ASN A 80 8.68 3.96 -1.70
N PRO A 81 8.02 4.20 -2.85
CA PRO A 81 6.79 3.51 -3.22
C PRO A 81 7.09 2.10 -3.74
N PRO A 82 6.12 1.20 -3.88
CA PRO A 82 6.33 -0.02 -4.65
C PRO A 82 6.62 0.32 -6.13
N THR A 83 7.51 -0.44 -6.76
CA THR A 83 7.88 -0.29 -8.19
C THR A 83 7.30 -1.40 -9.05
N HIS A 84 7.07 -2.59 -8.47
CA HIS A 84 6.55 -3.75 -9.18
C HIS A 84 5.50 -4.49 -8.35
N TRP A 85 4.71 -5.32 -9.03
CA TRP A 85 3.73 -6.20 -8.40
C TRP A 85 3.66 -7.58 -9.05
N MET A 86 3.08 -8.53 -8.32
CA MET A 86 2.67 -9.85 -8.79
C MET A 86 1.33 -10.25 -8.15
N PRO A 87 0.47 -11.01 -8.84
CA PRO A 87 -0.65 -11.66 -8.17
C PRO A 87 -0.13 -12.61 -7.09
N LEU A 88 -0.95 -12.87 -6.07
CA LEU A 88 -0.64 -13.92 -5.11
C LEU A 88 -0.53 -15.27 -5.83
N PRO A 89 0.44 -16.12 -5.44
CA PRO A 89 0.50 -17.46 -5.99
C PRO A 89 -0.78 -18.21 -5.62
N ALA A 90 -1.25 -19.06 -6.52
CA ALA A 90 -2.32 -19.98 -6.19
C ALA A 90 -1.90 -20.86 -5.00
N PRO A 91 -2.83 -21.20 -4.08
CA PRO A 91 -2.56 -22.20 -3.07
C PRO A 91 -2.06 -23.50 -3.70
N PRO A 92 -1.14 -24.23 -3.04
CA PRO A 92 -0.69 -25.51 -3.54
C PRO A 92 -1.84 -26.50 -3.65
N THR A 93 -1.85 -27.32 -4.70
CA THR A 93 -2.76 -28.46 -4.85
C THR A 93 -2.07 -29.72 -4.33
N GLU A 94 -2.81 -30.56 -3.59
CA GLU A 94 -2.33 -31.90 -3.16
C GLU A 94 -2.05 -32.85 -4.34
#